data_AF-A0A4S9CEQ2-F1
#
_entry.id   AF-A0A4S9CEQ2-F1
#
_cell.length_a   1.000
_cell.length_b   1.000
_cell.length_c   1.000
_cell.angle_alpha   90.00
_cell.angle_beta   90.00
_cell.angle_gamma   90.00
#
_symmetry.space_group_name_H-M   'P 1'
#
loop_
_entity.id
_entity.type
_entity.pdbx_description
1 polymer ?
#
loop_
_entity_poly.entity_id
_entity_poly.type
_entity_poly.pdbx_seq_one_letter_code
_entity_poly.pdbx_strand_id
1 'polypeptide(L)'
;MLPDLATRRKICEDTIKRSEEITATTPDASLDSTFITSQTYPGLSPLDPVFPDLQLRPIQVIDSDTFACARSILSSDPEFRDKVAVLNLASDEEPGGGWRYTLSATQEEALCYSSTLYQTLKPEYYPWANTGLSSVAGIFSPGVVVFKELLPRPSTRGKSTPLCHHNRCTPSPNSHKLQHRICRPKYSQRVQR
;
A
#
# COMPACT_ATOMS: atom_id res chain seq x y z
N MET A 1 17.31 14.14 -9.65
CA MET A 1 16.59 15.26 -9.01
C MET A 1 15.15 14.82 -8.88
N LEU A 2 14.54 14.97 -7.71
CA LEU A 2 13.12 14.68 -7.56
C LEU A 2 12.31 15.70 -8.42
N PRO A 3 11.22 15.29 -9.09
CA PRO A 3 10.41 16.21 -9.89
C PRO A 3 9.87 17.36 -9.05
N ASP A 4 9.66 18.53 -9.66
CA ASP A 4 9.05 19.68 -8.98
C ASP A 4 7.59 19.38 -8.55
N LEU A 5 7.04 20.20 -7.65
CA LEU A 5 5.70 20.00 -7.09
C LEU A 5 4.58 20.01 -8.13
N ALA A 6 4.70 20.76 -9.22
CA ALA A 6 3.68 20.81 -10.27
C ALA A 6 3.71 19.54 -11.12
N THR A 7 4.90 19.09 -11.52
CA THR A 7 5.10 17.81 -12.23
C THR A 7 4.56 16.65 -11.40
N ARG A 8 4.90 16.65 -10.13
CA ARG A 8 4.43 15.71 -9.11
C ARG A 8 2.91 15.64 -9.00
N ARG A 9 2.24 16.79 -8.87
CA ARG A 9 0.77 16.89 -8.84
C ARG A 9 0.15 16.36 -10.12
N LYS A 10 0.73 16.69 -11.28
CA LYS A 10 0.26 16.18 -12.57
C LYS A 10 0.31 14.66 -12.64
N ILE A 11 1.38 14.05 -12.13
CA ILE A 11 1.48 12.58 -12.09
C ILE A 11 0.46 11.99 -11.11
N CYS A 12 0.24 12.63 -9.96
CA CYS A 12 -0.80 12.23 -9.02
C CYS A 12 -2.18 12.19 -9.70
N GLU A 13 -2.61 13.30 -10.29
CA GLU A 13 -3.90 13.39 -10.96
C GLU A 13 -4.03 12.42 -12.15
N ASP A 14 -2.94 12.18 -12.90
CA ASP A 14 -2.90 11.13 -13.94
C ASP A 14 -3.11 9.73 -13.36
N THR A 15 -2.49 9.42 -12.22
CA THR A 15 -2.64 8.13 -11.52
C THR A 15 -4.08 7.91 -11.11
N ILE A 16 -4.69 8.93 -10.52
CA ILE A 16 -6.08 8.88 -10.04
C ILE A 16 -7.00 8.66 -11.23
N LYS A 17 -6.85 9.45 -12.29
CA LYS A 17 -7.68 9.37 -13.50
C LYS A 17 -7.62 8.00 -14.18
N ARG A 18 -6.43 7.38 -14.22
CA ARG A 18 -6.23 6.09 -14.90
C ARG A 18 -6.63 4.88 -14.06
N SER A 19 -6.77 5.03 -12.76
CA SER A 19 -7.05 3.90 -11.85
C SER A 19 -8.38 3.20 -12.16
N GLU A 20 -9.42 3.91 -12.62
CA GLU A 20 -10.68 3.29 -13.04
C GLU A 20 -10.51 2.40 -14.27
N GLU A 21 -9.88 2.92 -15.32
CA GLU A 21 -9.61 2.17 -16.55
C GLU A 21 -8.69 0.96 -16.29
N ILE A 22 -7.65 1.15 -15.48
CA ILE A 22 -6.73 0.08 -15.09
C ILE A 22 -7.48 -1.02 -14.34
N THR A 23 -8.37 -0.66 -13.42
CA THR A 23 -9.17 -1.65 -12.68
C THR A 23 -10.12 -2.37 -13.63
N ALA A 24 -10.82 -1.65 -14.50
CA ALA A 24 -11.78 -2.24 -15.45
C ALA A 24 -11.12 -3.22 -16.44
N THR A 25 -9.84 -3.00 -16.77
CA THR A 25 -9.07 -3.85 -17.71
C THR A 25 -8.24 -4.92 -17.03
N THR A 26 -8.19 -4.95 -15.69
CA THR A 26 -7.41 -5.92 -14.93
C THR A 26 -8.33 -6.96 -14.27
N PRO A 27 -8.21 -8.25 -14.60
CA PRO A 27 -8.99 -9.30 -13.95
C PRO A 27 -8.79 -9.33 -12.43
N ASP A 28 -9.89 -9.50 -11.69
CA ASP A 28 -9.94 -9.53 -10.21
C ASP A 28 -9.43 -8.25 -9.51
N ALA A 29 -9.26 -7.16 -10.26
CA ALA A 29 -9.01 -5.86 -9.66
C ALA A 29 -10.28 -5.32 -9.03
N SER A 30 -10.14 -4.61 -7.92
CA SER A 30 -11.25 -3.94 -7.25
C SER A 30 -10.81 -2.60 -6.72
N LEU A 31 -11.76 -1.68 -6.69
CA LEU A 31 -11.67 -0.39 -6.01
C LEU A 31 -12.47 -0.39 -4.70
N ASP A 32 -13.01 -1.55 -4.31
CA ASP A 32 -13.72 -1.72 -3.06
C ASP A 32 -12.76 -1.71 -1.88
N SER A 33 -13.33 -1.35 -0.75
CA SER A 33 -12.64 -1.30 0.52
C SER A 33 -13.62 -1.55 1.65
N THR A 34 -13.12 -2.11 2.73
CA THR A 34 -13.89 -2.31 3.96
C THR A 34 -13.18 -1.62 5.11
N PHE A 35 -13.91 -0.76 5.83
CA PHE A 35 -13.42 -0.21 7.09
C PHE A 35 -13.54 -1.25 8.20
N ILE A 36 -12.46 -1.45 8.92
CA ILE A 36 -12.29 -2.44 9.97
C ILE A 36 -12.14 -1.69 11.28
N THR A 37 -12.89 -2.12 12.29
CA THR A 37 -12.74 -1.67 13.68
C THR A 37 -12.44 -2.86 14.58
N SER A 38 -12.22 -2.61 15.87
CA SER A 38 -12.12 -3.65 16.90
C SER A 38 -13.34 -4.58 16.98
N GLN A 39 -14.48 -4.21 16.39
CA GLN A 39 -15.70 -5.00 16.38
C GLN A 39 -15.89 -5.82 15.10
N THR A 40 -15.13 -5.53 14.05
CA THR A 40 -15.31 -6.18 12.73
C THR A 40 -14.88 -7.65 12.74
N TYR A 41 -13.81 -7.98 13.47
CA TYR A 41 -13.30 -9.34 13.57
C TYR A 41 -13.00 -9.71 15.02
N PRO A 42 -13.17 -10.99 15.39
CA PRO A 42 -12.69 -11.46 16.69
C PRO A 42 -11.16 -11.28 16.79
N GLY A 43 -10.67 -11.13 18.01
CA GLY A 43 -9.24 -11.09 18.26
C GLY A 43 -8.57 -12.38 17.79
N LEU A 44 -7.48 -12.26 17.02
CA LEU A 44 -6.72 -13.40 16.55
C LEU A 44 -5.98 -14.06 17.72
N SER A 45 -6.08 -15.38 17.84
CA SER A 45 -5.34 -16.18 18.81
C SER A 45 -4.34 -17.10 18.10
N PRO A 46 -3.08 -17.17 18.53
CA PRO A 46 -2.14 -18.20 18.06
C PRO A 46 -2.60 -19.63 18.41
N LEU A 47 -3.55 -19.76 19.36
CA LEU A 47 -4.15 -21.02 19.80
C LEU A 47 -5.56 -21.21 19.21
N ASP A 48 -5.90 -20.48 18.14
CA ASP A 48 -7.21 -20.59 17.51
C ASP A 48 -7.41 -22.03 16.97
N PRO A 49 -8.47 -22.75 17.42
CA PRO A 49 -8.71 -24.12 17.01
C PRO A 49 -8.99 -24.28 15.51
N VAL A 50 -9.25 -23.18 14.78
CA VAL A 50 -9.39 -23.16 13.33
C VAL A 50 -8.06 -23.48 12.62
N PHE A 51 -6.91 -23.26 13.28
CA PHE A 51 -5.58 -23.49 12.71
C PHE A 51 -4.74 -24.42 13.60
N PRO A 52 -5.16 -25.68 13.81
CA PRO A 52 -4.51 -26.60 14.74
C PRO A 52 -3.06 -26.95 14.33
N ASP A 53 -2.77 -26.89 13.03
CA ASP A 53 -1.47 -27.23 12.45
C ASP A 53 -0.72 -25.99 11.93
N LEU A 54 -0.90 -24.81 12.54
CA LEU A 54 -0.25 -23.58 12.11
C LEU A 54 1.28 -23.71 12.14
N GLN A 55 1.90 -23.89 10.98
CA GLN A 55 3.35 -23.86 10.82
C GLN A 55 3.83 -22.42 10.65
N LEU A 56 4.55 -21.90 11.65
CA LEU A 56 5.13 -20.56 11.58
C LEU A 56 6.22 -20.54 10.52
N ARG A 57 6.13 -19.57 9.60
CA ARG A 57 7.15 -19.35 8.57
C ARG A 57 8.28 -18.48 9.14
N PRO A 58 9.54 -18.68 8.70
CA PRO A 58 10.65 -17.83 9.10
C PRO A 58 10.39 -16.35 8.76
N ILE A 59 10.68 -15.47 9.71
CA ILE A 59 10.62 -14.02 9.50
C ILE A 59 11.90 -13.58 8.78
N GLN A 60 11.76 -12.80 7.72
CA GLN A 60 12.86 -12.23 6.97
C GLN A 60 12.82 -10.70 7.04
N VAL A 61 13.98 -10.08 7.16
CA VAL A 61 14.14 -8.62 7.09
C VAL A 61 14.90 -8.31 5.82
N ILE A 62 14.26 -7.56 4.92
CA ILE A 62 14.78 -7.26 3.59
C ILE A 62 14.79 -5.74 3.41
N ASP A 63 15.94 -5.18 3.04
CA ASP A 63 16.07 -3.77 2.65
C ASP A 63 15.51 -3.58 1.23
N SER A 64 14.19 -3.37 1.14
CA SER A 64 13.49 -3.18 -0.12
C SER A 64 12.26 -2.30 0.08
N ASP A 65 11.87 -1.59 -0.99
CA ASP A 65 10.56 -0.97 -1.06
C ASP A 65 9.45 -2.02 -1.02
N THR A 66 8.32 -1.65 -0.43
CA THR A 66 7.22 -2.57 -0.10
C THR A 66 6.70 -3.33 -1.33
N PHE A 67 6.37 -2.64 -2.42
CA PHE A 67 5.88 -3.30 -3.63
C PHE A 67 6.97 -4.04 -4.42
N ALA A 68 8.24 -3.66 -4.32
CA ALA A 68 9.32 -4.47 -4.90
C ALA A 68 9.46 -5.80 -4.16
N CYS A 69 9.42 -5.78 -2.83
CA CYS A 69 9.44 -7.00 -2.03
C CYS A 69 8.23 -7.88 -2.35
N ALA A 70 7.03 -7.29 -2.42
CA ALA A 70 5.81 -8.01 -2.74
C ALA A 70 5.84 -8.66 -4.15
N ARG A 71 6.35 -7.95 -5.16
CA ARG A 71 6.58 -8.51 -6.51
C ARG A 71 7.60 -9.65 -6.49
N SER A 72 8.68 -9.51 -5.70
CA SER A 72 9.67 -10.58 -5.54
C SER A 72 9.06 -11.85 -4.92
N ILE A 73 8.20 -11.71 -3.92
CA ILE A 73 7.50 -12.85 -3.30
C ILE A 73 6.57 -13.51 -4.33
N LEU A 74 5.77 -12.72 -5.05
CA LEU A 74 4.80 -13.22 -6.03
C LEU A 74 5.45 -13.86 -7.27
N SER A 75 6.67 -13.43 -7.63
CA SER A 75 7.44 -14.04 -8.71
C SER A 75 8.22 -15.28 -8.27
N SER A 76 8.50 -15.42 -6.97
CA SER A 76 9.25 -16.56 -6.44
C SER A 76 8.44 -17.85 -6.41
N ASP A 77 7.12 -17.77 -6.15
CA ASP A 77 6.26 -18.95 -6.06
C ASP A 77 4.80 -18.59 -6.43
N PRO A 78 4.21 -19.26 -7.44
CA PRO A 78 2.81 -19.09 -7.82
C PRO A 78 1.81 -19.34 -6.67
N GLU A 79 2.16 -20.14 -5.65
CA GLU A 79 1.28 -20.40 -4.50
C GLU A 79 0.97 -19.15 -3.67
N PHE A 80 1.79 -18.10 -3.80
CA PHE A 80 1.58 -16.84 -3.08
C PHE A 80 0.61 -15.88 -3.77
N ARG A 81 0.13 -16.18 -4.98
CA ARG A 81 -0.63 -15.23 -5.83
C ARG A 81 -1.82 -14.56 -5.13
N ASP A 82 -2.47 -15.27 -4.23
CA ASP A 82 -3.63 -14.79 -3.47
C ASP A 82 -3.39 -14.73 -1.94
N LYS A 83 -2.12 -14.85 -1.52
CA LYS A 83 -1.72 -14.92 -0.10
C LYS A 83 -0.79 -13.78 0.33
N VAL A 84 -0.46 -12.86 -0.57
CA VAL A 84 0.38 -11.70 -0.23
C VAL A 84 -0.48 -10.52 0.20
N ALA A 85 -0.17 -10.01 1.39
CA ALA A 85 -0.69 -8.76 1.89
C ALA A 85 0.41 -7.72 2.11
N VAL A 86 0.09 -6.45 1.88
CA VAL A 86 0.93 -5.29 2.14
C VAL A 86 0.30 -4.43 3.23
N LEU A 87 1.13 -4.04 4.19
CA LEU A 87 0.80 -3.06 5.21
C LEU A 87 1.13 -1.65 4.71
N ASN A 88 0.14 -0.74 4.71
CA ASN A 88 0.39 0.70 4.57
C ASN A 88 0.52 1.35 5.93
N LEU A 89 1.54 2.17 6.05
CA LEU A 89 1.78 3.04 7.19
C LEU A 89 0.93 4.31 7.04
N ALA A 90 -0.39 4.12 7.05
CA ALA A 90 -1.34 5.13 6.64
C ALA A 90 -1.39 6.33 7.60
N SER A 91 -1.74 7.48 7.01
CA SER A 91 -2.31 8.62 7.70
C SER A 91 -3.64 8.23 8.36
N ASP A 92 -3.92 8.79 9.53
CA ASP A 92 -5.22 8.72 10.22
C ASP A 92 -6.12 9.94 9.91
N GLU A 93 -5.56 10.95 9.25
CA GLU A 93 -6.23 12.24 9.01
C GLU A 93 -6.83 12.33 7.60
N GLU A 94 -6.17 11.75 6.59
CA GLU A 94 -6.58 11.90 5.19
C GLU A 94 -6.16 10.72 4.31
N PRO A 95 -6.91 10.44 3.21
CA PRO A 95 -6.56 9.41 2.23
C PRO A 95 -5.19 9.63 1.59
N GLY A 96 -4.28 8.67 1.74
CA GLY A 96 -2.96 8.71 1.10
C GLY A 96 -2.01 9.75 1.69
N GLY A 97 -2.35 10.34 2.84
CA GLY A 97 -1.61 11.45 3.43
C GLY A 97 -1.52 12.63 2.46
N GLY A 98 -0.37 13.29 2.45
CA GLY A 98 -0.12 14.42 1.55
C GLY A 98 0.21 14.04 0.11
N TRP A 99 -0.14 12.83 -0.35
CA TRP A 99 0.11 12.32 -1.71
C TRP A 99 -0.19 13.35 -2.81
N ARG A 100 -1.28 14.11 -2.66
CA ARG A 100 -1.72 15.10 -3.66
C ARG A 100 -0.94 16.42 -3.62
N TYR A 101 -0.25 16.75 -2.53
CA TYR A 101 0.25 18.11 -2.31
C TYR A 101 1.61 18.28 -1.61
N THR A 102 2.11 17.32 -0.82
CA THR A 102 3.44 17.42 -0.17
C THR A 102 4.48 16.47 -0.75
N LEU A 103 4.12 15.27 -1.23
CA LEU A 103 5.06 14.26 -1.76
C LEU A 103 6.35 14.17 -0.93
N SER A 104 6.12 13.93 0.36
CA SER A 104 7.08 13.79 1.44
C SER A 104 7.93 12.50 1.39
N ALA A 105 7.81 11.71 0.32
CA ALA A 105 8.53 10.46 0.09
C ALA A 105 8.27 9.42 1.20
N THR A 106 7.05 9.41 1.73
CA THR A 106 6.63 8.40 2.69
C THR A 106 6.28 7.10 1.98
N GLN A 107 6.19 6.02 2.76
CA GLN A 107 5.79 4.73 2.23
C GLN A 107 4.36 4.79 1.65
N GLU A 108 3.41 5.39 2.35
CA GLU A 108 2.02 5.53 1.90
C GLU A 108 1.92 6.23 0.53
N GLU A 109 2.63 7.34 0.37
CA GLU A 109 2.67 8.09 -0.87
C GLU A 109 3.25 7.26 -2.02
N ALA A 110 4.31 6.49 -1.76
CA ALA A 110 4.90 5.60 -2.76
C ALA A 110 3.93 4.48 -3.17
N LEU A 111 3.11 3.98 -2.25
CA LEU A 111 2.04 3.02 -2.56
C LEU A 111 0.95 3.67 -3.43
N CYS A 112 0.48 4.86 -3.05
CA CYS A 112 -0.54 5.61 -3.79
C CYS A 112 -0.06 6.04 -5.19
N TYR A 113 1.23 6.34 -5.35
CA TYR A 113 1.84 6.66 -6.63
C TYR A 113 1.73 5.52 -7.65
N SER A 114 2.02 4.31 -7.19
CA SER A 114 2.35 3.17 -8.04
C SER A 114 1.21 2.18 -8.19
N SER A 115 0.08 2.42 -7.53
CA SER A 115 -1.06 1.51 -7.51
C SER A 115 -2.42 2.22 -7.53
N THR A 116 -3.49 1.44 -7.62
CA THR A 116 -4.88 1.91 -7.50
C THR A 116 -5.31 2.17 -6.05
N LEU A 117 -4.41 1.98 -5.07
CA LEU A 117 -4.70 2.05 -3.63
C LEU A 117 -5.46 3.33 -3.25
N TYR A 118 -5.05 4.47 -3.79
CA TYR A 118 -5.63 5.78 -3.44
C TYR A 118 -7.15 5.81 -3.60
N GLN A 119 -7.69 5.18 -4.64
CA GLN A 119 -9.14 5.15 -4.88
C GLN A 119 -9.91 4.28 -3.88
N THR A 120 -9.24 3.34 -3.22
CA THR A 120 -9.83 2.50 -2.17
C THR A 120 -9.87 3.20 -0.80
N LEU A 121 -9.14 4.31 -0.65
CA LEU A 121 -9.08 5.09 0.59
C LEU A 121 -10.22 6.11 0.58
N LYS A 122 -11.40 5.66 0.99
CA LYS A 122 -12.61 6.49 0.92
C LYS A 122 -12.57 7.63 1.94
N PRO A 123 -12.85 8.89 1.55
CA PRO A 123 -12.79 10.04 2.46
C PRO A 123 -13.66 9.88 3.72
N GLU A 124 -14.79 9.19 3.63
CA GLU A 124 -15.70 8.94 4.75
C GLU A 124 -15.11 8.06 5.86
N TYR A 125 -13.98 7.38 5.62
CA TYR A 125 -13.28 6.66 6.67
C TYR A 125 -12.45 7.59 7.56
N TYR A 126 -12.17 8.80 7.11
CA TYR A 126 -11.25 9.74 7.74
C TYR A 126 -11.99 10.95 8.35
N PRO A 127 -11.45 11.56 9.42
CA PRO A 127 -10.34 11.06 10.22
C PRO A 127 -10.82 9.94 11.17
N TRP A 128 -9.91 9.04 11.57
CA TRP A 128 -10.18 8.11 12.67
C TRP A 128 -9.28 8.40 13.87
N ALA A 129 -9.71 7.99 15.06
CA ALA A 129 -8.98 8.31 16.29
C ALA A 129 -7.57 7.67 16.28
N ASN A 130 -6.53 8.45 16.57
CA ASN A 130 -5.16 7.92 16.72
C ASN A 130 -4.90 7.33 18.13
N THR A 131 -5.78 7.61 19.09
CA THR A 131 -5.61 7.25 20.49
C THR A 131 -6.88 6.68 21.11
N GLY A 132 -6.73 5.83 22.11
CA GLY A 132 -7.84 5.23 22.85
C GLY A 132 -8.40 3.98 22.18
N LEU A 133 -9.54 3.48 22.67
CA LEU A 133 -10.15 2.25 22.16
C LEU A 133 -10.59 2.37 20.69
N SER A 134 -10.92 3.58 20.25
CA SER A 134 -11.32 3.87 18.88
C SER A 134 -10.13 3.94 17.90
N SER A 135 -8.87 3.76 18.36
CA SER A 135 -7.70 3.73 17.48
C SER A 135 -7.39 2.38 16.87
N VAL A 136 -8.15 1.35 17.25
CA VAL A 136 -8.12 0.05 16.58
C VAL A 136 -9.03 0.15 15.34
N ALA A 137 -8.47 0.77 14.30
CA ALA A 137 -9.11 0.96 13.01
C ALA A 137 -8.17 0.59 11.86
N GLY A 138 -8.76 0.24 10.73
CA GLY A 138 -8.05 -0.12 9.52
C GLY A 138 -8.93 -0.11 8.28
N ILE A 139 -8.30 -0.19 7.12
CA ILE A 139 -8.97 -0.36 5.83
C ILE A 139 -8.38 -1.59 5.19
N PHE A 140 -9.26 -2.48 4.74
CA PHE A 140 -8.91 -3.59 3.89
C PHE A 140 -9.29 -3.27 2.45
N SER A 141 -8.30 -3.31 1.56
CA SER A 141 -8.47 -3.03 0.13
C SER A 141 -8.06 -4.28 -0.67
N PRO A 142 -9.00 -5.14 -1.08
CA PRO A 142 -8.71 -6.29 -1.93
C PRO A 142 -8.48 -5.84 -3.38
N GLY A 143 -7.69 -6.59 -4.14
CA GLY A 143 -7.59 -6.40 -5.59
C GLY A 143 -6.88 -5.10 -6.02
N VAL A 144 -6.03 -4.52 -5.16
CA VAL A 144 -5.21 -3.35 -5.53
C VAL A 144 -4.23 -3.74 -6.64
N VAL A 145 -4.19 -2.94 -7.70
CA VAL A 145 -3.33 -3.15 -8.87
C VAL A 145 -2.10 -2.27 -8.77
N VAL A 146 -0.91 -2.87 -8.79
CA VAL A 146 0.36 -2.14 -8.88
C VAL A 146 0.81 -2.06 -10.33
N PHE A 147 0.89 -0.85 -10.89
CA PHE A 147 1.11 -0.62 -12.32
C PHE A 147 2.24 0.34 -12.68
N LYS A 148 2.88 1.00 -11.70
CA LYS A 148 4.12 1.78 -11.93
C LYS A 148 5.32 1.14 -11.25
N GLU A 149 6.49 1.44 -11.79
CA GLU A 149 7.76 1.21 -11.11
C GLU A 149 7.97 2.21 -9.97
N LEU A 150 8.90 1.88 -9.08
CA LEU A 150 9.21 2.64 -7.88
C LEU A 150 9.68 4.06 -8.21
N LEU A 151 9.40 4.99 -7.30
CA LEU A 151 10.00 6.32 -7.36
C LEU A 151 11.53 6.18 -7.29
N PRO A 152 12.29 6.79 -8.22
CA PRO A 152 13.74 6.71 -8.18
C PRO A 152 14.25 7.34 -6.89
N ARG A 153 15.02 6.58 -6.11
CA ARG A 153 15.76 7.13 -4.96
C ARG A 153 16.68 8.26 -5.45
N PRO A 154 16.82 9.37 -4.71
CA PRO A 154 17.84 10.35 -5.03
C PRO A 154 19.20 9.65 -4.99
N SER A 155 19.82 9.48 -6.16
CA SER A 155 21.10 8.78 -6.30
C SER A 155 22.18 9.51 -5.50
N THR A 156 22.77 8.85 -4.50
CA THR A 156 24.10 9.23 -4.03
C THR A 156 25.11 8.82 -5.11
N ARG A 157 25.49 9.78 -5.96
CA ARG A 157 26.40 9.71 -7.13
C ARG A 157 25.75 9.39 -8.49
N GLY A 158 25.54 10.46 -9.26
CA GLY A 158 26.23 10.62 -10.56
C GLY A 158 25.81 9.78 -11.75
N LYS A 159 24.71 9.02 -11.71
CA LYS A 159 24.13 8.42 -12.92
C LYS A 159 22.64 8.75 -12.99
N SER A 160 22.32 9.73 -13.81
CA SER A 160 20.95 10.02 -14.25
C SER A 160 20.43 8.83 -15.04
N THR A 161 19.67 7.95 -14.39
CA THR A 161 18.70 7.13 -15.11
C THR A 161 17.58 8.06 -15.57
N PRO A 162 17.21 8.05 -16.86
CA PRO A 162 16.20 8.95 -17.37
C PRO A 162 14.89 8.67 -16.62
N LEU A 163 14.25 9.71 -16.10
CA LEU A 163 12.83 9.69 -15.78
C LEU A 163 12.14 9.01 -16.97
N CYS A 164 11.32 8.01 -16.73
CA CYS A 164 10.49 7.38 -17.73
C CYS A 164 9.64 8.47 -18.42
N HIS A 165 10.18 9.08 -19.48
CA HIS A 165 9.59 10.16 -20.27
C HIS A 165 8.53 9.62 -21.25
N HIS A 166 7.98 8.44 -20.97
CA HIS A 166 6.97 7.81 -21.79
C HIS A 166 5.78 7.47 -20.90
N ASN A 167 4.75 8.32 -20.97
CA ASN A 167 3.39 8.09 -20.50
C ASN A 167 2.69 6.92 -21.23
N ARG A 168 3.42 5.85 -21.57
CA ARG A 168 2.90 4.59 -22.07
C ARG A 168 3.28 3.50 -21.09
N CYS A 169 2.62 3.51 -19.94
CA CYS A 169 2.52 2.31 -19.12
C CYS A 169 1.33 1.53 -19.68
N THR A 170 1.59 0.65 -20.65
CA THR A 170 0.73 -0.52 -20.85
C THR A 170 0.76 -1.34 -19.57
N PRO A 171 -0.37 -1.87 -19.07
CA PRO A 171 -0.35 -2.75 -17.92
C PRO A 171 0.69 -3.85 -18.17
N SER A 172 1.68 -3.94 -17.29
CA SER A 172 2.62 -5.06 -17.32
C SER A 172 1.80 -6.35 -17.14
N PRO A 173 2.09 -7.43 -17.89
CA PRO A 173 1.45 -8.74 -17.66
C PRO A 173 1.68 -9.28 -16.24
N ASN A 174 2.56 -8.62 -15.46
CA ASN A 174 2.85 -8.84 -14.06
C ASN A 174 2.17 -7.79 -13.15
N SER A 175 0.89 -7.48 -13.40
CA SER A 175 0.04 -6.79 -12.43
C SER A 175 -0.20 -7.73 -11.26
N HIS A 176 0.43 -7.41 -10.13
CA HIS A 176 0.48 -8.25 -8.96
C HIS A 176 -0.55 -7.79 -7.92
N LYS A 177 -1.41 -8.72 -7.52
CA LYS A 177 -2.51 -8.54 -6.58
C LYS A 177 -1.95 -8.44 -5.16
N LEU A 178 -2.40 -7.47 -4.40
CA LEU A 178 -2.00 -7.36 -3.00
C LEU A 178 -3.23 -7.09 -2.15
N GLN A 179 -3.38 -7.90 -1.10
CA GLN A 179 -4.30 -7.60 -0.02
C GLN A 179 -3.71 -6.46 0.80
N HIS A 180 -4.49 -5.43 1.09
CA HIS A 180 -3.96 -4.31 1.83
C HIS A 180 -4.58 -4.25 3.22
N ARG A 181 -3.78 -4.08 4.28
CA ARG A 181 -4.30 -3.85 5.64
C ARG A 181 -3.68 -2.57 6.17
N ILE A 182 -4.51 -1.59 6.54
CA ILE A 182 -4.08 -0.44 7.33
C ILE A 182 -4.23 -0.80 8.80
N CYS A 183 -3.17 -0.63 9.59
CA CYS A 183 -3.27 -0.65 11.04
C CYS A 183 -2.15 0.20 11.64
N ARG A 184 -2.51 1.24 12.41
CA ARG A 184 -1.61 1.85 13.38
C ARG A 184 -2.31 1.87 14.74
N PRO A 185 -2.01 0.91 15.63
CA PRO A 185 -2.08 1.21 17.04
C PRO A 185 -0.81 1.99 17.36
N LYS A 186 -0.91 3.30 17.64
CA LYS A 186 0.14 3.96 18.43
C LYS A 186 0.11 3.33 19.81
N TYR A 187 0.94 2.30 20.03
CA TYR A 187 1.30 1.93 21.39
C TYR A 187 1.98 3.16 22.00
N SER A 188 1.30 3.79 22.96
CA SER A 188 1.97 4.61 23.97
C SER A 188 3.06 3.72 24.55
N GLN A 189 4.32 4.05 24.25
CA GLN A 189 5.44 3.44 24.94
C GLN A 189 5.30 3.82 26.42
N ARG A 190 4.67 2.96 27.22
CA ARG A 190 5.06 2.86 28.63
C ARG A 190 6.44 2.22 28.64
N VAL A 191 7.46 3.06 28.44
CA VAL A 191 8.77 2.79 29.03
C VAL A 191 8.55 2.87 30.54
N GLN A 192 8.25 1.73 31.15
CA GLN A 192 8.59 1.55 32.56
C GLN A 192 10.11 1.35 32.59
N ARG A 193 10.81 2.40 32.99
CA ARG A 193 12.11 2.28 33.67
C ARG A 193 11.86 2.47 35.15
#